data_AF-A0A416CPI3-F1
#
_entry.id   AF-A0A416CPI3-F1
#
_cell.length_a   1.000
_cell.length_b   1.000
_cell.length_c   1.000
_cell.angle_alpha   90.00
_cell.angle_beta   90.00
_cell.angle_gamma   90.00
#
_symmetry.space_group_name_H-M   'P 1'
#
loop_
_entity.id
_entity.type
_entity.pdbx_description
1 polymer ?
#
loop_
_entity_poly.entity_id
_entity_poly.type
_entity_poly.pdbx_seq_one_letter_code
_entity_poly.pdbx_strand_id
1 'polypeptide(L)'
;MQENNNENKKTLNENDANDVMQNSENIETNDTEETDVTPVSEENISESELTENNESDVPNAISEEEIADNYSFDDEEDDFAISPEENDETAPSEQDDNADDDTETDIEKEQRKAELTKKIKAGLKKAAVPALIAVIVLICTFIAFFIYSLSTIEEDKVMKNVYIEQLNVGGLTYDEALDSINATYLLQNTAITLTSNGQTYEINGSDIGLTAIAEDTAKKAFDYCKSDSTLKNAFAAIELMFKPHIIVPAVQVDTEQLDAKLNEFGNIALGERKQHYVEFNDDGTLTIYSGKTGYNLDPSTAEQEVITALSNEIFNNIAVTFTSAPPDEMTVESLDALVYKDPTDARYEVNGNDVNIVAGDTGRYINKDELQQL
;
A
#
# COMPACT_ATOMS: atom_id res chain seq x y z
N MET A 1 -54.38 -10.60 35.83
CA MET A 1 -55.57 -10.68 34.94
C MET A 1 -55.05 -10.36 33.53
N GLN A 2 -54.39 -11.32 32.91
CA GLN A 2 -54.90 -12.33 31.96
C GLN A 2 -54.98 -11.79 30.52
N GLU A 3 -54.15 -12.41 29.68
CA GLU A 3 -53.98 -12.25 28.23
C GLU A 3 -55.27 -12.48 27.43
N ASN A 4 -55.33 -11.91 26.22
CA ASN A 4 -55.75 -12.70 25.06
C ASN A 4 -55.22 -12.12 23.74
N ASN A 5 -54.53 -12.99 23.01
CA ASN A 5 -54.11 -12.90 21.61
C ASN A 5 -55.30 -12.77 20.65
N ASN A 6 -55.09 -12.13 19.49
CA ASN A 6 -55.68 -12.64 18.26
C ASN A 6 -54.80 -12.31 17.04
N GLU A 7 -54.37 -13.37 16.37
CA GLU A 7 -53.59 -13.40 15.13
C GLU A 7 -54.46 -12.96 13.94
N ASN A 8 -53.85 -12.28 12.96
CA ASN A 8 -54.46 -12.06 11.65
C ASN A 8 -53.59 -12.70 10.57
N LYS A 9 -54.01 -13.88 10.12
CA LYS A 9 -53.43 -14.66 9.02
C LYS A 9 -54.20 -14.32 7.74
N LYS A 10 -53.55 -13.65 6.78
CA LYS A 10 -54.09 -13.46 5.42
C LYS A 10 -53.47 -14.48 4.48
N THR A 11 -54.33 -15.37 4.00
CA THR A 11 -54.12 -16.35 2.94
C THR A 11 -54.09 -15.67 1.56
N LEU A 12 -53.25 -16.17 0.65
CA LEU A 12 -53.46 -16.03 -0.79
C LEU A 12 -53.09 -17.36 -1.46
N ASN A 13 -54.01 -17.77 -2.33
CA ASN A 13 -54.22 -19.10 -2.87
C ASN A 13 -53.50 -19.25 -4.21
N GLU A 14 -53.11 -20.49 -4.51
CA GLU A 14 -52.46 -20.96 -5.73
C GLU A 14 -53.44 -21.12 -6.92
N ASN A 15 -52.83 -21.30 -8.09
CA ASN A 15 -53.31 -21.98 -9.33
C ASN A 15 -54.19 -21.16 -10.29
N ASP A 16 -53.73 -20.94 -11.53
CA ASP A 16 -53.72 -21.97 -12.59
C ASP A 16 -53.07 -21.52 -13.92
N ALA A 17 -52.51 -22.53 -14.60
CA ALA A 17 -52.32 -22.76 -16.05
C ALA A 17 -51.30 -21.93 -16.86
N ASN A 18 -50.19 -22.53 -17.32
CA ASN A 18 -50.00 -23.42 -18.51
C ASN A 18 -50.09 -22.71 -19.88
N ASP A 19 -48.97 -22.64 -20.62
CA ASP A 19 -48.73 -23.32 -21.93
C ASP A 19 -47.37 -22.87 -22.54
N VAL A 20 -46.42 -23.80 -22.80
CA VAL A 20 -46.04 -24.36 -24.15
C VAL A 20 -45.02 -23.45 -24.89
N MET A 21 -43.90 -23.88 -25.49
CA MET A 21 -43.28 -25.17 -25.82
C MET A 21 -41.80 -24.93 -26.26
N GLN A 22 -40.92 -25.88 -25.88
CA GLN A 22 -39.94 -26.65 -26.68
C GLN A 22 -38.84 -26.06 -27.59
N ASN A 23 -37.77 -26.89 -27.62
CA ASN A 23 -36.65 -27.09 -28.55
C ASN A 23 -35.35 -26.32 -28.28
N SER A 24 -34.16 -26.94 -28.30
CA SER A 24 -33.77 -28.32 -28.66
C SER A 24 -32.32 -28.59 -28.25
N GLU A 25 -32.03 -29.86 -27.95
CA GLU A 25 -30.69 -30.45 -27.83
C GLU A 25 -29.84 -30.23 -29.08
N ASN A 26 -28.51 -30.16 -28.90
CA ASN A 26 -27.58 -30.78 -29.85
C ASN A 26 -26.27 -31.16 -29.14
N ILE A 27 -26.03 -32.47 -29.03
CA ILE A 27 -24.73 -33.10 -28.80
C ILE A 27 -24.33 -33.71 -30.14
N GLU A 28 -23.12 -33.45 -30.62
CA GLU A 28 -22.45 -34.36 -31.55
C GLU A 28 -20.93 -34.31 -31.35
N THR A 29 -20.37 -35.50 -31.19
CA THR A 29 -18.96 -35.86 -31.06
C THR A 29 -18.27 -35.95 -32.43
N ASN A 30 -16.95 -35.80 -32.49
CA ASN A 30 -16.00 -36.83 -33.00
C ASN A 30 -14.56 -36.32 -33.17
N ASP A 31 -13.65 -37.10 -32.56
CA ASP A 31 -12.37 -37.63 -33.03
C ASP A 31 -11.16 -36.75 -33.45
N THR A 32 -10.15 -36.81 -32.57
CA THR A 32 -8.81 -37.40 -32.73
C THR A 32 -7.99 -37.16 -34.01
N GLU A 33 -6.85 -36.47 -33.85
CA GLU A 33 -5.58 -36.85 -34.48
C GLU A 33 -4.44 -36.73 -33.45
N GLU A 34 -3.75 -37.85 -33.22
CA GLU A 34 -2.46 -37.97 -32.54
C GLU A 34 -1.34 -37.45 -33.43
N THR A 35 -0.31 -36.81 -32.85
CA THR A 35 1.09 -37.08 -33.23
C THR A 35 2.04 -36.78 -32.07
N ASP A 36 2.60 -37.86 -31.54
CA ASP A 36 3.98 -38.08 -31.05
C ASP A 36 4.68 -37.04 -30.16
N VAL A 37 4.86 -37.45 -28.91
CA VAL A 37 6.00 -37.09 -28.05
C VAL A 37 6.74 -38.36 -27.64
N THR A 38 8.08 -38.32 -27.70
CA THR A 38 9.07 -38.88 -26.74
C THR A 38 10.48 -38.96 -27.38
N PRO A 39 11.59 -39.07 -26.62
CA PRO A 39 11.80 -38.80 -25.19
C PRO A 39 13.06 -37.95 -24.86
N VAL A 40 13.18 -37.65 -23.57
CA VAL A 40 14.30 -37.05 -22.83
C VAL A 40 15.61 -37.86 -22.95
N SER A 41 16.75 -37.18 -22.88
CA SER A 41 18.00 -37.76 -22.35
C SER A 41 18.56 -36.88 -21.24
N GLU A 42 18.70 -37.49 -20.06
CA GLU A 42 19.38 -37.01 -18.86
C GLU A 42 20.91 -36.93 -19.08
N GLU A 43 21.58 -35.99 -18.42
CA GLU A 43 22.93 -36.25 -17.89
C GLU A 43 23.18 -35.49 -16.58
N ASN A 44 24.05 -36.10 -15.78
CA ASN A 44 24.14 -36.09 -14.32
C ASN A 44 25.17 -35.07 -13.77
N ILE A 45 24.82 -34.44 -12.64
CA ILE A 45 25.58 -33.93 -11.47
C ILE A 45 27.12 -33.73 -11.56
N SER A 46 27.62 -32.60 -11.02
CA SER A 46 28.78 -32.58 -10.10
C SER A 46 28.82 -31.34 -9.17
N GLU A 47 29.18 -31.61 -7.91
CA GLU A 47 29.35 -30.77 -6.71
C GLU A 47 30.41 -29.64 -6.82
N SER A 48 30.30 -28.61 -5.96
CA SER A 48 31.46 -28.09 -5.18
C SER A 48 31.09 -27.02 -4.12
N GLU A 49 31.37 -27.35 -2.86
CA GLU A 49 32.03 -26.59 -1.78
C GLU A 49 31.57 -25.19 -1.28
N LEU A 50 31.17 -25.19 0.01
CA LEU A 50 31.65 -24.40 1.17
C LEU A 50 32.45 -23.09 0.93
N THR A 51 32.00 -22.01 1.59
CA THR A 51 32.77 -21.16 2.55
C THR A 51 31.76 -20.28 3.31
N GLU A 52 31.51 -20.42 4.61
CA GLU A 52 32.24 -19.88 5.78
C GLU A 52 32.32 -18.34 5.89
N ASN A 53 32.17 -17.86 7.15
CA ASN A 53 32.33 -16.51 7.73
C ASN A 53 31.02 -15.70 7.90
N ASN A 54 30.64 -15.14 9.06
CA ASN A 54 31.23 -15.12 10.39
C ASN A 54 30.15 -14.73 11.43
N GLU A 55 30.32 -15.29 12.61
CA GLU A 55 29.67 -15.00 13.90
C GLU A 55 30.22 -13.67 14.50
N SER A 56 29.37 -12.89 15.20
CA SER A 56 29.68 -12.13 16.44
C SER A 56 28.66 -11.02 16.76
N ASP A 57 27.74 -11.33 17.68
CA ASP A 57 27.39 -10.58 18.91
C ASP A 57 27.38 -9.03 18.95
N VAL A 58 26.16 -8.44 18.90
CA VAL A 58 25.42 -7.67 19.96
C VAL A 58 26.28 -6.89 20.99
N PRO A 59 26.01 -5.59 21.33
CA PRO A 59 24.75 -5.21 21.98
C PRO A 59 24.13 -3.81 21.77
N ASN A 60 22.79 -3.86 21.79
CA ASN A 60 21.81 -2.97 22.42
C ASN A 60 22.32 -1.71 23.15
N ALA A 61 21.90 -0.54 22.66
CA ALA A 61 21.70 0.66 23.46
C ALA A 61 20.52 1.46 22.91
N ILE A 62 19.54 1.69 23.79
CA ILE A 62 18.33 2.50 23.58
C ILE A 62 18.75 3.97 23.63
N SER A 63 18.32 4.75 22.63
CA SER A 63 18.19 6.20 22.74
C SER A 63 16.95 6.65 21.98
N GLU A 64 15.99 7.17 22.73
CA GLU A 64 14.88 8.01 22.27
C GLU A 64 15.47 9.26 21.60
N GLU A 65 15.01 9.62 20.40
CA GLU A 65 14.73 11.02 19.99
C GLU A 65 14.16 11.10 18.56
N GLU A 66 13.04 11.82 18.48
CA GLU A 66 12.53 12.66 17.39
C GLU A 66 12.18 12.02 16.03
N ILE A 67 10.86 11.83 15.86
CA ILE A 67 10.20 11.65 14.57
C ILE A 67 10.31 12.99 13.82
N ALA A 68 11.22 13.05 12.85
CA ALA A 68 11.31 14.16 11.91
C ALA A 68 10.24 13.99 10.82
N ASP A 69 9.20 14.82 10.89
CA ASP A 69 8.18 14.96 9.85
C ASP A 69 8.83 15.40 8.53
N ASN A 70 8.93 14.47 7.58
CA ASN A 70 9.41 14.69 6.24
C ASN A 70 8.26 15.23 5.36
N TYR A 71 7.94 16.52 5.49
CA TYR A 71 7.12 17.20 4.49
C TYR A 71 8.00 17.63 3.31
N SER A 72 8.06 16.77 2.30
CA SER A 72 8.57 17.10 0.97
C SER A 72 7.55 18.00 0.27
N PHE A 73 7.91 19.26 0.02
CA PHE A 73 7.20 20.12 -0.90
C PHE A 73 7.76 19.84 -2.29
N ASP A 74 6.92 19.33 -3.19
CA ASP A 74 7.24 19.19 -4.62
C ASP A 74 7.45 20.61 -5.20
N ASP A 75 8.70 20.97 -5.45
CA ASP A 75 9.08 22.15 -6.23
C ASP A 75 9.06 21.79 -7.73
N GLU A 76 7.91 21.99 -8.38
CA GLU A 76 7.92 22.29 -9.82
C GLU A 76 7.89 23.80 -10.02
N GLU A 77 9.07 24.40 -10.15
CA GLU A 77 9.22 25.75 -10.71
C GLU A 77 10.26 25.71 -11.85
N ASP A 78 9.74 25.84 -13.07
CA ASP A 78 10.49 26.07 -14.29
C ASP A 78 11.15 27.47 -14.24
N ASP A 79 12.48 27.43 -14.24
CA ASP A 79 13.36 28.15 -15.16
C ASP A 79 13.39 29.68 -15.11
N PHE A 80 14.34 30.24 -14.33
CA PHE A 80 15.10 31.43 -14.75
C PHE A 80 16.38 31.59 -13.93
N ALA A 81 17.49 30.96 -14.36
CA ALA A 81 18.82 31.44 -13.99
C ALA A 81 19.90 31.06 -15.02
N ILE A 82 20.46 32.10 -15.63
CA ILE A 82 21.55 32.10 -16.61
C ILE A 82 22.86 31.64 -15.95
N SER A 83 23.49 30.62 -16.54
CA SER A 83 24.90 30.19 -16.36
C SER A 83 25.85 31.17 -17.10
N PRO A 84 27.10 31.38 -16.66
CA PRO A 84 28.21 30.44 -16.90
C PRO A 84 28.97 30.12 -15.59
N GLU A 85 29.19 28.86 -15.22
CA GLU A 85 30.17 27.91 -15.77
C GLU A 85 31.62 28.41 -15.59
N GLU A 86 32.36 27.82 -14.64
CA GLU A 86 33.68 27.23 -14.88
C GLU A 86 33.97 26.13 -13.82
N ASN A 87 34.08 24.89 -14.31
CA ASN A 87 34.90 23.78 -13.80
C ASN A 87 36.36 24.23 -13.57
N ASP A 88 37.27 23.56 -12.88
CA ASP A 88 37.34 22.44 -11.93
C ASP A 88 38.85 22.34 -11.60
N GLU A 89 39.18 21.66 -10.50
CA GLU A 89 40.47 20.99 -10.24
C GLU A 89 41.74 21.83 -10.03
N THR A 90 42.19 21.92 -8.78
CA THR A 90 43.38 21.22 -8.22
C THR A 90 44.07 22.02 -7.10
N ALA A 91 44.23 21.37 -5.94
CA ALA A 91 45.22 21.71 -4.91
C ALA A 91 46.64 21.29 -5.39
N PRO A 92 47.79 21.57 -4.71
CA PRO A 92 47.92 22.06 -3.33
C PRO A 92 49.11 23.05 -3.07
N SER A 93 49.32 23.34 -1.79
CA SER A 93 50.58 23.67 -1.10
C SER A 93 50.81 25.12 -0.65
N GLU A 94 50.84 25.25 0.67
CA GLU A 94 51.54 26.26 1.45
C GLU A 94 53.05 26.08 1.26
N GLN A 95 53.81 27.15 1.00
CA GLN A 95 54.99 27.48 1.81
C GLN A 95 55.58 28.85 1.49
N ASP A 96 56.07 29.46 2.58
CA ASP A 96 56.87 30.67 2.73
C ASP A 96 57.90 30.95 1.63
N ASP A 97 58.12 32.24 1.35
CA ASP A 97 59.39 32.89 1.70
C ASP A 97 59.47 34.36 1.21
N ASN A 98 60.07 35.19 2.07
CA ASN A 98 60.75 36.48 1.82
C ASN A 98 59.97 37.81 1.91
N ALA A 99 60.08 38.36 3.12
CA ALA A 99 60.49 39.71 3.52
C ALA A 99 60.84 40.79 2.46
N ASP A 100 60.59 42.02 2.92
CA ASP A 100 61.10 43.33 2.50
C ASP A 100 60.50 43.90 1.20
N ASP A 101 60.12 45.17 1.05
CA ASP A 101 60.10 46.36 1.90
C ASP A 101 59.37 47.44 1.06
N ASP A 102 58.38 48.08 1.67
CA ASP A 102 57.90 49.44 1.47
C ASP A 102 57.55 50.06 0.10
N THR A 103 56.32 50.60 0.11
CA THR A 103 55.85 51.88 -0.46
C THR A 103 55.26 51.90 -1.87
N GLU A 104 53.93 51.71 -1.95
CA GLU A 104 53.11 52.42 -2.93
C GLU A 104 51.97 53.15 -2.20
N THR A 105 51.97 54.47 -2.36
CA THR A 105 51.26 55.47 -1.56
C THR A 105 49.73 55.37 -1.62
N ASP A 106 49.06 55.70 -0.51
CA ASP A 106 47.61 55.76 -0.30
C ASP A 106 46.81 56.65 -1.28
N ILE A 107 47.46 57.31 -2.23
CA ILE A 107 46.86 58.31 -3.13
C ILE A 107 46.22 57.66 -4.38
N GLU A 108 46.66 56.48 -4.83
CA GLU A 108 46.13 55.86 -6.07
C GLU A 108 44.93 54.91 -5.84
N LYS A 109 44.72 54.41 -4.62
CA LYS A 109 43.54 53.59 -4.26
C LYS A 109 42.27 54.42 -4.07
N GLU A 110 42.36 55.67 -3.60
CA GLU A 110 41.21 56.56 -3.47
C GLU A 110 40.70 57.08 -4.83
N GLN A 111 41.59 57.33 -5.80
CA GLN A 111 41.19 57.90 -7.08
C GLN A 111 40.43 56.90 -7.97
N ARG A 112 40.74 55.59 -7.93
CA ARG A 112 39.93 54.57 -8.63
C ARG A 112 38.57 54.29 -7.98
N LYS A 113 38.45 54.42 -6.66
CA LYS A 113 37.15 54.31 -5.95
C LYS A 113 36.27 55.54 -6.20
N ALA A 114 36.87 56.72 -6.31
CA ALA A 114 36.15 57.96 -6.63
C ALA A 114 35.67 58.02 -8.08
N GLU A 115 36.40 57.46 -9.05
CA GLU A 115 35.96 57.44 -10.46
C GLU A 115 34.91 56.37 -10.78
N LEU A 116 34.94 55.19 -10.14
CA LEU A 116 33.87 54.20 -10.28
C LEU A 116 32.56 54.70 -9.66
N THR A 117 32.61 55.35 -8.51
CA THR A 117 31.42 55.94 -7.86
C THR A 117 30.88 57.18 -8.57
N LYS A 118 31.71 57.87 -9.36
CA LYS A 118 31.30 59.02 -10.18
C LYS A 118 30.59 58.59 -11.48
N LYS A 119 30.88 57.42 -12.04
CA LYS A 119 30.14 56.86 -13.20
C LYS A 119 28.80 56.21 -12.84
N ILE A 120 28.66 55.63 -11.65
CA ILE A 120 27.36 55.09 -11.17
C ILE A 120 26.37 56.23 -10.82
N LYS A 121 26.86 57.39 -10.37
CA LYS A 121 26.01 58.55 -10.02
C LYS A 121 25.55 59.41 -11.22
N ALA A 122 26.00 59.15 -12.44
CA ALA A 122 25.73 60.03 -13.59
C ALA A 122 24.62 59.53 -14.55
N GLY A 123 24.17 58.27 -14.45
CA GLY A 123 23.06 57.75 -15.27
C GLY A 123 21.70 57.69 -14.56
N LEU A 124 21.67 57.81 -13.22
CA LEU A 124 20.49 57.51 -12.39
C LEU A 124 19.67 58.75 -12.02
N LYS A 125 19.38 59.64 -12.97
CA LYS A 125 18.67 60.90 -12.67
C LYS A 125 17.57 61.17 -13.68
N LYS A 126 16.47 60.39 -13.59
CA LYS A 126 15.05 60.78 -13.79
C LYS A 126 14.09 59.59 -13.84
N ALA A 127 14.56 58.37 -14.10
CA ALA A 127 13.72 57.15 -14.14
C ALA A 127 13.80 56.26 -12.89
N ALA A 128 14.82 56.42 -12.04
CA ALA A 128 15.06 55.51 -10.90
C ALA A 128 14.22 55.83 -9.64
N VAL A 129 13.83 57.09 -9.44
CA VAL A 129 12.98 57.50 -8.32
C VAL A 129 11.55 56.95 -8.45
N PRO A 130 10.86 57.04 -9.61
CA PRO A 130 9.54 56.42 -9.76
C PRO A 130 9.60 54.89 -9.71
N ALA A 131 10.67 54.26 -10.21
CA ALA A 131 10.87 52.81 -10.09
C ALA A 131 11.06 52.37 -8.63
N LEU A 132 11.86 53.10 -7.84
CA LEU A 132 12.05 52.82 -6.41
C LEU A 132 10.75 53.00 -5.61
N ILE A 133 9.96 54.04 -5.91
CA ILE A 133 8.66 54.27 -5.27
C ILE A 133 7.69 53.14 -5.63
N ALA A 134 7.67 52.69 -6.89
CA ALA A 134 6.84 51.56 -7.32
C ALA A 134 7.21 50.26 -6.58
N VAL A 135 8.50 49.97 -6.39
CA VAL A 135 8.97 48.81 -5.61
C VAL A 135 8.54 48.93 -4.14
N ILE A 136 8.68 50.10 -3.52
CA ILE A 136 8.26 50.32 -2.12
C ILE A 136 6.75 50.14 -1.97
N VAL A 137 5.95 50.69 -2.89
CA VAL A 137 4.48 50.52 -2.88
C VAL A 137 4.12 49.04 -3.03
N LEU A 138 4.80 48.31 -3.92
CA LEU A 138 4.58 46.88 -4.12
C LEU A 138 4.90 46.09 -2.85
N ILE A 139 6.03 46.38 -2.18
CA ILE A 139 6.40 45.78 -0.89
C ILE A 139 5.36 46.12 0.18
N CYS A 140 4.90 47.36 0.28
CA CYS A 140 3.87 47.76 1.25
C CYS A 140 2.53 47.04 0.99
N THR A 141 2.13 46.90 -0.28
CA THR A 141 0.92 46.12 -0.62
C THR A 141 1.10 44.64 -0.30
N PHE A 142 2.29 44.09 -0.52
CA PHE A 142 2.61 42.70 -0.18
C PHE A 142 2.56 42.47 1.34
N ILE A 143 3.14 43.38 2.13
CA ILE A 143 3.07 43.32 3.60
C ILE A 143 1.62 43.46 4.08
N ALA A 144 0.83 44.36 3.51
CA ALA A 144 -0.58 44.52 3.87
C ALA A 144 -1.40 43.26 3.53
N PHE A 145 -1.13 42.64 2.38
CA PHE A 145 -1.74 41.39 1.97
C PHE A 145 -1.33 40.22 2.88
N PHE A 146 -0.06 40.19 3.30
CA PHE A 146 0.48 39.20 4.22
C PHE A 146 -0.18 39.29 5.61
N ILE A 147 -0.33 40.51 6.15
CA ILE A 147 -1.05 40.74 7.42
C ILE A 147 -2.54 40.38 7.27
N TYR A 148 -3.16 40.70 6.14
CA TYR A 148 -4.54 40.33 5.86
C TYR A 148 -4.71 38.80 5.86
N SER A 149 -3.81 38.07 5.20
CA SER A 149 -3.82 36.60 5.18
C SER A 149 -3.78 36.00 6.58
N LEU A 150 -2.86 36.47 7.43
CA LEU A 150 -2.79 36.04 8.84
C LEU A 150 -4.07 36.36 9.63
N SER A 151 -4.77 37.44 9.28
CA SER A 151 -6.04 37.82 9.92
C SER A 151 -7.22 36.93 9.48
N THR A 152 -7.06 36.12 8.43
CA THR A 152 -8.10 35.18 7.97
C THR A 152 -8.06 33.83 8.71
N ILE A 153 -7.02 33.57 9.50
CA ILE A 153 -6.87 32.35 10.28
C ILE A 153 -7.82 32.44 11.49
N GLU A 154 -8.91 31.68 11.45
CA GLU A 154 -9.86 31.54 12.55
C GLU A 154 -9.28 30.51 13.55
N GLU A 155 -9.09 30.88 14.82
CA GLU A 155 -8.45 30.00 15.82
C GLU A 155 -9.26 28.71 16.05
N ASP A 156 -10.59 28.81 16.04
CA ASP A 156 -11.54 27.76 16.41
C ASP A 156 -12.06 26.93 15.22
N LYS A 157 -11.59 27.19 13.99
CA LYS A 157 -12.07 26.51 12.78
C LYS A 157 -10.96 26.06 11.86
N VAL A 158 -11.26 25.04 11.08
CA VAL A 158 -10.46 24.62 9.94
C VAL A 158 -10.42 25.75 8.91
N MET A 159 -9.25 25.97 8.30
CA MET A 159 -9.10 27.00 7.28
C MET A 159 -10.04 26.77 6.08
N LYS A 160 -10.53 27.86 5.49
CA LYS A 160 -11.35 27.78 4.28
C LYS A 160 -10.55 27.15 3.14
N ASN A 161 -11.25 26.46 2.24
CA ASN A 161 -10.67 25.71 1.12
C ASN A 161 -9.79 24.51 1.51
N VAL A 162 -9.91 24.01 2.76
CA VAL A 162 -9.36 22.71 3.15
C VAL A 162 -10.41 21.62 2.92
N TYR A 163 -9.99 20.54 2.26
CA TYR A 163 -10.79 19.38 1.93
C TYR A 163 -10.13 18.14 2.49
N ILE A 164 -10.93 17.11 2.77
CA ILE A 164 -10.48 15.75 3.01
C ILE A 164 -11.08 14.92 1.89
N GLU A 165 -10.25 14.41 0.98
CA GLU A 165 -10.73 13.88 -0.29
C GLU A 165 -11.66 14.87 -1.00
N GLN A 166 -12.94 14.51 -1.17
CA GLN A 166 -13.98 15.35 -1.77
C GLN A 166 -14.83 16.10 -0.72
N LEU A 167 -14.61 15.83 0.57
CA LEU A 167 -15.37 16.43 1.67
C LEU A 167 -14.78 17.80 2.02
N ASN A 168 -15.56 18.86 1.84
CA ASN A 168 -15.18 20.19 2.29
C ASN A 168 -15.35 20.30 3.81
N VAL A 169 -14.24 20.49 4.52
CA VAL A 169 -14.24 20.75 5.97
C VAL A 169 -13.83 22.17 6.32
N GLY A 170 -13.51 23.00 5.32
CA GLY A 170 -13.08 24.37 5.52
C GLY A 170 -14.15 25.25 6.14
N GLY A 171 -13.80 25.94 7.22
CA GLY A 171 -14.69 26.79 8.00
C GLY A 171 -15.53 26.05 9.06
N LEU A 172 -15.41 24.72 9.16
CA LEU A 172 -16.00 23.94 10.24
C LEU A 172 -15.14 24.05 11.51
N THR A 173 -15.78 23.96 12.67
CA THR A 173 -15.09 23.71 13.94
C THR A 173 -14.51 22.28 13.97
N TYR A 174 -13.61 22.00 14.93
CA TYR A 174 -13.05 20.66 15.10
C TYR A 174 -14.14 19.58 15.26
N ASP A 175 -15.13 19.82 16.13
CA ASP A 175 -16.21 18.87 16.39
C ASP A 175 -17.11 18.66 15.15
N GLU A 176 -17.43 19.74 14.42
CA GLU A 176 -18.21 19.65 13.18
C GLU A 176 -17.47 18.90 12.07
N ALA A 177 -16.14 19.08 11.97
CA ALA A 177 -15.30 18.35 11.03
C ALA A 177 -15.26 16.86 11.38
N LEU A 178 -15.06 16.53 12.66
CA LEU A 178 -15.07 15.16 13.17
C LEU A 178 -16.40 14.45 12.88
N ASP A 179 -17.53 15.12 13.14
CA ASP A 179 -18.86 14.58 12.82
C ASP A 179 -19.03 14.37 11.31
N SER A 180 -18.55 15.31 10.48
CA SER A 180 -18.64 15.22 9.02
C SER A 180 -17.81 14.06 8.45
N ILE A 181 -16.63 13.83 9.00
CA ILE A 181 -15.75 12.71 8.63
C ILE A 181 -16.42 11.38 9.00
N ASN A 182 -16.92 11.26 10.23
CA ASN A 182 -17.61 10.04 10.70
C ASN A 182 -18.88 9.73 9.91
N ALA A 183 -19.58 10.75 9.43
CA ALA A 183 -20.79 10.58 8.62
C ALA A 183 -20.51 10.20 7.16
N THR A 184 -19.25 10.21 6.71
CA THR A 184 -18.88 10.06 5.30
C THR A 184 -17.96 8.86 5.08
N TYR A 185 -18.28 8.02 4.10
CA TYR A 185 -17.43 6.90 3.68
C TYR A 185 -16.32 7.36 2.71
N LEU A 186 -15.36 8.14 3.22
CA LEU A 186 -14.36 8.84 2.41
C LEU A 186 -13.49 7.92 1.55
N LEU A 187 -13.14 6.75 2.08
CA LEU A 187 -12.11 5.88 1.50
C LEU A 187 -12.65 4.60 0.85
N GLN A 188 -13.97 4.45 0.79
CA GLN A 188 -14.59 3.20 0.34
C GLN A 188 -14.20 2.82 -1.10
N ASN A 189 -14.07 3.82 -1.97
CA ASN A 189 -13.73 3.64 -3.39
C ASN A 189 -12.26 3.97 -3.69
N THR A 190 -11.42 4.14 -2.67
CA THR A 190 -10.00 4.38 -2.87
C THR A 190 -9.37 3.11 -3.43
N ALA A 191 -8.83 3.19 -4.64
CA ALA A 191 -8.11 2.09 -5.26
C ALA A 191 -6.71 1.96 -4.64
N ILE A 192 -6.39 0.77 -4.15
CA ILE A 192 -5.10 0.43 -3.56
C ILE A 192 -4.46 -0.61 -4.46
N THR A 193 -3.22 -0.36 -4.89
CA THR A 193 -2.51 -1.27 -5.78
C THR A 193 -1.31 -1.91 -5.09
N LEU A 194 -1.29 -3.23 -5.05
CA LEU A 194 -0.25 -4.06 -4.45
C LEU A 194 0.59 -4.71 -5.56
N THR A 195 1.87 -4.95 -5.29
CA THR A 195 2.79 -5.60 -6.23
C THR A 195 3.63 -6.67 -5.56
N SER A 196 3.77 -7.81 -6.23
CA SER A 196 4.62 -8.92 -5.78
C SER A 196 4.94 -9.85 -6.95
N ASN A 197 6.19 -10.30 -7.07
CA ASN A 197 6.65 -11.22 -8.13
C ASN A 197 6.24 -10.80 -9.57
N GLY A 198 6.26 -9.50 -9.85
CA GLY A 198 5.86 -8.95 -11.16
C GLY A 198 4.35 -8.97 -11.45
N GLN A 199 3.53 -9.36 -10.48
CA GLN A 199 2.07 -9.28 -10.53
C GLN A 199 1.59 -8.02 -9.82
N THR A 200 0.46 -7.49 -10.28
CA THR A 200 -0.26 -6.38 -9.66
C THR A 200 -1.64 -6.85 -9.21
N TYR A 201 -2.06 -6.39 -8.04
CA TYR A 201 -3.37 -6.69 -7.48
C TYR A 201 -4.02 -5.41 -6.96
N GLU A 202 -5.24 -5.14 -7.42
CA GLU A 202 -5.99 -3.96 -7.05
C GLU A 202 -7.11 -4.34 -6.08
N ILE A 203 -7.19 -3.62 -4.98
CA ILE A 203 -8.26 -3.75 -3.97
C ILE A 203 -8.87 -2.37 -3.72
N ASN A 204 -10.18 -2.31 -3.50
CA ASN A 204 -10.81 -1.08 -3.06
C ASN A 204 -10.70 -0.96 -1.54
N GLY A 205 -10.75 0.27 -1.03
CA GLY A 205 -10.82 0.50 0.42
C GLY A 205 -11.97 -0.25 1.10
N SER A 206 -13.11 -0.43 0.41
CA SER A 206 -14.22 -1.26 0.89
C SER A 206 -13.85 -2.72 1.15
N ASP A 207 -12.93 -3.28 0.37
CA ASP A 207 -12.58 -4.70 0.39
C ASP A 207 -11.73 -5.07 1.61
N ILE A 208 -11.14 -4.06 2.26
CA ILE A 208 -10.27 -4.19 3.43
C ILE A 208 -10.79 -3.41 4.64
N GLY A 209 -12.01 -2.90 4.59
CA GLY A 209 -12.57 -2.06 5.65
C GLY A 209 -11.75 -0.78 5.92
N LEU A 210 -11.13 -0.19 4.88
CA LEU A 210 -10.37 1.05 4.99
C LEU A 210 -11.29 2.20 5.41
N THR A 211 -11.01 2.80 6.56
CA THR A 211 -11.74 3.97 7.07
C THR A 211 -10.79 5.06 7.53
N ALA A 212 -11.30 6.29 7.56
CA ALA A 212 -10.57 7.42 8.11
C ALA A 212 -10.68 7.41 9.64
N ILE A 213 -9.56 7.56 10.33
CA ILE A 213 -9.52 7.86 11.76
C ILE A 213 -9.97 9.32 11.91
N ALA A 214 -11.22 9.52 12.33
CA ALA A 214 -11.85 10.83 12.30
C ALA A 214 -11.14 11.86 13.19
N GLU A 215 -10.66 11.45 14.38
CA GLU A 215 -9.93 12.31 15.31
C GLU A 215 -8.62 12.82 14.70
N ASP A 216 -7.73 11.91 14.28
CA ASP A 216 -6.43 12.27 13.69
C ASP A 216 -6.59 13.06 12.40
N THR A 217 -7.58 12.70 11.58
CA THR A 217 -7.86 13.40 10.32
C THR A 217 -8.41 14.81 10.56
N ALA A 218 -9.36 14.97 11.48
CA ALA A 218 -9.87 16.28 11.88
C ALA A 218 -8.75 17.15 12.45
N LYS A 219 -7.86 16.56 13.25
CA LYS A 219 -6.70 17.24 13.81
C LYS A 219 -5.73 17.72 12.73
N LYS A 220 -5.36 16.87 11.76
CA LYS A 220 -4.53 17.27 10.60
C LYS A 220 -5.15 18.46 9.86
N ALA A 221 -6.46 18.41 9.58
CA ALA A 221 -7.15 19.49 8.91
C ALA A 221 -7.21 20.79 9.75
N PHE A 222 -7.42 20.66 11.06
CA PHE A 222 -7.53 21.79 11.98
C PHE A 222 -6.20 22.51 12.20
N ASP A 223 -5.10 21.76 12.30
CA ASP A 223 -3.75 22.28 12.53
C ASP A 223 -3.12 22.85 11.25
N TYR A 224 -3.71 22.60 10.09
CA TYR A 224 -3.26 23.19 8.83
C TYR A 224 -3.32 24.73 8.90
N CYS A 225 -2.22 25.39 8.55
CA CYS A 225 -1.97 26.84 8.76
C CYS A 225 -1.90 27.32 10.22
N LYS A 226 -1.80 26.41 11.21
CA LYS A 226 -1.70 26.76 12.64
C LYS A 226 -0.43 26.19 13.28
N SER A 227 0.66 26.11 12.53
CA SER A 227 1.97 25.69 13.04
C SER A 227 2.63 26.79 13.90
N ASP A 228 3.73 26.48 14.58
CA ASP A 228 4.52 27.46 15.33
C ASP A 228 5.16 28.55 14.44
N SER A 229 5.26 28.32 13.13
CA SER A 229 5.87 29.27 12.20
C SER A 229 4.84 30.18 11.55
N THR A 230 4.82 31.44 11.97
CA THR A 230 3.94 32.48 11.41
C THR A 230 4.14 32.70 9.91
N LEU A 231 5.37 32.54 9.41
CA LEU A 231 5.68 32.68 7.98
C LEU A 231 5.08 31.52 7.17
N LYS A 232 5.23 30.26 7.63
CA LYS A 232 4.64 29.10 6.96
C LYS A 232 3.11 29.21 6.93
N ASN A 233 2.51 29.59 8.06
CA ASN A 233 1.06 29.76 8.17
C ASN A 233 0.54 30.84 7.21
N ALA A 234 1.25 31.96 7.07
CA ALA A 234 0.87 33.02 6.13
C ALA A 234 0.93 32.55 4.66
N PHE A 235 1.99 31.83 4.27
CA PHE A 235 2.12 31.29 2.92
C PHE A 235 1.04 30.25 2.61
N ALA A 236 0.82 29.29 3.52
CA ALA A 236 -0.24 28.30 3.36
C ALA A 236 -1.64 28.94 3.29
N ALA A 237 -1.89 29.98 4.11
CA ALA A 237 -3.14 30.75 4.04
C ALA A 237 -3.30 31.53 2.72
N ILE A 238 -2.20 32.05 2.16
CA ILE A 238 -2.22 32.67 0.82
C ILE A 238 -2.50 31.61 -0.26
N GLU A 239 -1.86 30.45 -0.18
CA GLU A 239 -2.05 29.35 -1.12
C GLU A 239 -3.52 28.90 -1.15
N LEU A 240 -4.13 28.74 0.02
CA LEU A 240 -5.55 28.43 0.17
C LEU A 240 -6.49 29.44 -0.47
N MET A 241 -6.10 30.72 -0.62
CA MET A 241 -6.92 31.71 -1.33
C MET A 241 -7.02 31.43 -2.82
N PHE A 242 -6.03 30.74 -3.41
CA PHE A 242 -5.97 30.46 -4.84
C PHE A 242 -6.28 29.01 -5.19
N LYS A 243 -5.91 28.06 -4.34
CA LYS A 243 -6.03 26.62 -4.59
C LYS A 243 -6.58 25.89 -3.35
N PRO A 244 -7.52 24.95 -3.50
CA PRO A 244 -7.91 24.09 -2.40
C PRO A 244 -6.75 23.18 -1.99
N HIS A 245 -6.61 22.96 -0.69
CA HIS A 245 -5.68 21.99 -0.13
C HIS A 245 -6.44 20.72 0.25
N ILE A 246 -5.96 19.56 -0.18
CA ILE A 246 -6.57 18.27 0.11
C ILE A 246 -5.68 17.57 1.14
N ILE A 247 -6.24 17.32 2.31
CA ILE A 247 -5.62 16.56 3.40
C ILE A 247 -5.86 15.08 3.13
N VAL A 248 -4.78 14.29 3.17
CA VAL A 248 -4.88 12.83 3.17
C VAL A 248 -5.37 12.36 4.54
N PRO A 249 -6.45 11.56 4.61
CA PRO A 249 -6.94 11.04 5.87
C PRO A 249 -5.90 10.19 6.60
N ALA A 250 -5.87 10.27 7.93
CA ALA A 250 -5.27 9.21 8.71
C ALA A 250 -6.16 7.97 8.60
N VAL A 251 -5.59 6.79 8.38
CA VAL A 251 -6.36 5.59 7.99
C VAL A 251 -6.22 4.45 8.97
N GLN A 252 -7.27 3.64 9.06
CA GLN A 252 -7.26 2.34 9.72
C GLN A 252 -7.84 1.27 8.79
N VAL A 253 -7.48 0.02 9.03
CA VAL A 253 -7.85 -1.13 8.19
C VAL A 253 -8.45 -2.22 9.07
N ASP A 254 -9.38 -2.99 8.51
CA ASP A 254 -9.83 -4.26 9.10
C ASP A 254 -8.85 -5.36 8.71
N THR A 255 -8.07 -5.82 9.68
CA THR A 255 -6.99 -6.79 9.45
C THR A 255 -7.52 -8.13 8.94
N GLU A 256 -8.71 -8.57 9.35
CA GLU A 256 -9.27 -9.84 8.86
C GLU A 256 -9.66 -9.76 7.39
N GLN A 257 -10.23 -8.63 6.98
CA GLN A 257 -10.59 -8.39 5.57
C GLN A 257 -9.34 -8.21 4.70
N LEU A 258 -8.33 -7.49 5.21
CA LEU A 258 -7.03 -7.34 4.55
C LEU A 258 -6.36 -8.71 4.36
N ASP A 259 -6.28 -9.53 5.41
CA ASP A 259 -5.68 -10.87 5.35
C ASP A 259 -6.37 -11.76 4.32
N ALA A 260 -7.69 -11.72 4.23
CA ALA A 260 -8.43 -12.47 3.22
C ALA A 260 -8.00 -12.06 1.79
N LYS A 261 -7.84 -10.76 1.54
CA LYS A 261 -7.41 -10.22 0.24
C LYS A 261 -5.94 -10.49 -0.05
N LEU A 262 -5.08 -10.43 0.96
CA LEU A 262 -3.66 -10.78 0.84
C LEU A 262 -3.47 -12.26 0.57
N ASN A 263 -4.29 -13.13 1.17
CA ASN A 263 -4.26 -14.56 0.87
C ASN A 263 -4.67 -14.86 -0.58
N GLU A 264 -5.68 -14.17 -1.10
CA GLU A 264 -6.05 -14.23 -2.52
C GLU A 264 -4.87 -13.82 -3.41
N PHE A 265 -4.21 -12.70 -3.08
CA PHE A 265 -3.06 -12.23 -3.85
C PHE A 265 -1.84 -13.16 -3.74
N GLY A 266 -1.53 -13.69 -2.55
CA GLY A 266 -0.45 -14.65 -2.35
C GLY A 266 -0.60 -15.89 -3.23
N ASN A 267 -1.81 -16.40 -3.38
CA ASN A 267 -2.12 -17.50 -4.30
C ASN A 267 -1.95 -17.12 -5.78
N ILE A 268 -2.25 -15.87 -6.17
CA ILE A 268 -2.00 -15.38 -7.53
C ILE A 268 -0.50 -15.22 -7.78
N ALA A 269 0.25 -14.66 -6.82
CA ALA A 269 1.65 -14.31 -6.95
C ALA A 269 2.59 -15.52 -6.88
N LEU A 270 2.30 -16.51 -6.04
CA LEU A 270 3.14 -17.69 -5.80
C LEU A 270 2.50 -19.01 -6.22
N GLY A 271 1.22 -19.01 -6.60
CA GLY A 271 0.44 -20.21 -6.86
C GLY A 271 -0.11 -20.87 -5.59
N GLU A 272 -1.21 -21.60 -5.73
CA GLU A 272 -1.79 -22.39 -4.63
C GLU A 272 -0.87 -23.56 -4.23
N ARG A 273 -0.59 -23.69 -2.93
CA ARG A 273 0.10 -24.87 -2.38
C ARG A 273 -0.84 -26.06 -2.36
N LYS A 274 -0.42 -27.17 -2.96
CA LYS A 274 -1.19 -28.42 -2.99
C LYS A 274 -0.47 -29.49 -2.21
N GLN A 275 -1.18 -30.12 -1.27
CA GLN A 275 -0.65 -31.26 -0.54
C GLN A 275 -0.66 -32.52 -1.42
N HIS A 276 0.12 -33.50 -0.99
CA HIS A 276 0.06 -34.83 -1.58
C HIS A 276 -1.32 -35.47 -1.38
N TYR A 277 -1.75 -36.27 -2.35
CA TYR A 277 -2.98 -37.05 -2.22
C TYR A 277 -2.84 -38.41 -2.89
N VAL A 278 -3.78 -39.31 -2.57
CA VAL A 278 -3.80 -40.68 -3.07
C VAL A 278 -5.10 -40.94 -3.83
N GLU A 279 -5.01 -41.69 -4.92
CA GLU A 279 -6.15 -42.20 -5.67
C GLU A 279 -6.13 -43.72 -5.67
N PHE A 280 -7.31 -44.32 -5.51
CA PHE A 280 -7.50 -45.76 -5.50
C PHE A 280 -8.07 -46.18 -6.85
N ASN A 281 -7.33 -47.00 -7.57
CA ASN A 281 -7.73 -47.45 -8.90
C ASN A 281 -8.57 -48.74 -8.81
N ASP A 282 -9.43 -48.97 -9.80
CA ASP A 282 -10.28 -50.17 -9.87
C ASP A 282 -9.49 -51.48 -10.01
N ASP A 283 -8.24 -51.41 -10.45
CA ASP A 283 -7.33 -52.55 -10.60
C ASP A 283 -6.65 -52.97 -9.28
N GLY A 284 -6.97 -52.29 -8.17
CA GLY A 284 -6.40 -52.55 -6.85
C GLY A 284 -5.04 -51.89 -6.62
N THR A 285 -4.57 -51.04 -7.53
CA THR A 285 -3.38 -50.22 -7.32
C THR A 285 -3.73 -48.90 -6.62
N LEU A 286 -2.70 -48.28 -6.03
CA LEU A 286 -2.78 -46.95 -5.46
C LEU A 286 -1.79 -46.04 -6.18
N THR A 287 -2.26 -44.88 -6.61
CA THR A 287 -1.42 -43.83 -7.21
C THR A 287 -1.24 -42.71 -6.21
N ILE A 288 0.02 -42.37 -5.93
CA ILE A 288 0.39 -41.22 -5.10
C ILE A 288 0.67 -40.04 -6.03
N TYR A 289 -0.03 -38.94 -5.83
CA TYR A 289 0.22 -37.70 -6.54
C TYR A 289 1.04 -36.75 -5.67
N SER A 290 2.17 -36.31 -6.20
CA SER A 290 3.02 -35.33 -5.54
C SER A 290 2.30 -34.00 -5.39
N GLY A 291 2.44 -33.39 -4.21
CA GLY A 291 2.02 -32.02 -3.98
C GLY A 291 2.81 -31.01 -4.81
N LYS A 292 2.43 -29.74 -4.69
CA LYS A 292 3.03 -28.62 -5.40
C LYS A 292 3.37 -27.52 -4.41
N THR A 293 4.61 -27.02 -4.48
CA THR A 293 5.03 -25.81 -3.79
C THR A 293 4.15 -24.63 -4.20
N GLY A 294 3.76 -23.82 -3.24
CA GLY A 294 2.97 -22.61 -3.46
C GLY A 294 2.97 -21.73 -2.23
N TYR A 295 2.09 -20.75 -2.23
CA TYR A 295 1.90 -19.82 -1.12
C TYR A 295 1.59 -20.55 0.20
N ASN A 296 2.20 -20.10 1.29
CA ASN A 296 2.11 -20.74 2.60
C ASN A 296 0.85 -20.37 3.41
N LEU A 297 -0.04 -19.52 2.88
CA LEU A 297 -1.24 -19.00 3.56
C LEU A 297 -0.93 -18.21 4.84
N ASP A 298 0.20 -17.50 4.84
CA ASP A 298 0.57 -16.56 5.89
C ASP A 298 0.72 -15.14 5.29
N PRO A 299 -0.25 -14.24 5.51
CA PRO A 299 -0.21 -12.87 5.00
C PRO A 299 0.56 -11.90 5.91
N SER A 300 1.03 -12.33 7.09
CA SER A 300 1.49 -11.43 8.17
C SER A 300 2.53 -10.39 7.74
N THR A 301 3.51 -10.77 6.92
CA THR A 301 4.53 -9.83 6.42
C THR A 301 3.92 -8.81 5.46
N ALA A 302 3.11 -9.28 4.50
CA ALA A 302 2.42 -8.42 3.54
C ALA A 302 1.42 -7.47 4.24
N GLU A 303 0.74 -7.93 5.30
CA GLU A 303 -0.18 -7.13 6.10
C GLU A 303 0.54 -5.92 6.72
N GLN A 304 1.69 -6.16 7.36
CA GLN A 304 2.51 -5.10 7.96
C GLN A 304 3.03 -4.11 6.93
N GLU A 305 3.47 -4.58 5.76
CA GLU A 305 3.93 -3.73 4.66
C GLU A 305 2.80 -2.83 4.14
N VAL A 306 1.58 -3.36 3.99
CA VAL A 306 0.41 -2.58 3.58
C VAL A 306 0.02 -1.55 4.65
N ILE A 307 -0.09 -1.95 5.92
CA ILE A 307 -0.43 -1.03 7.02
C ILE A 307 0.61 0.09 7.11
N THR A 308 1.89 -0.24 6.96
CA THR A 308 2.98 0.74 6.98
C THR A 308 2.89 1.70 5.80
N ALA A 309 2.64 1.21 4.59
CA ALA A 309 2.48 2.05 3.41
C ALA A 309 1.28 3.00 3.54
N LEU A 310 0.13 2.49 3.96
CA LEU A 310 -1.08 3.28 4.18
C LEU A 310 -0.90 4.33 5.27
N SER A 311 -0.17 4.00 6.35
CA SER A 311 0.19 4.97 7.41
C SER A 311 1.11 6.09 6.92
N ASN A 312 1.92 5.80 5.88
CA ASN A 312 2.75 6.78 5.19
C ASN A 312 2.03 7.44 4.00
N GLU A 313 0.70 7.33 3.92
CA GLU A 313 -0.12 7.95 2.86
C GLU A 313 0.17 7.41 1.45
N ILE A 314 0.71 6.19 1.36
CA ILE A 314 1.01 5.50 0.09
C ILE A 314 -0.10 4.49 -0.21
N PHE A 315 -0.87 4.76 -1.26
CA PHE A 315 -1.99 3.92 -1.69
C PHE A 315 -1.68 3.12 -2.96
N ASN A 316 -0.65 3.51 -3.70
CA ASN A 316 -0.33 2.96 -5.01
C ASN A 316 1.04 2.30 -5.05
N ASN A 317 1.12 1.18 -5.78
CA ASN A 317 2.34 0.41 -5.99
C ASN A 317 3.02 -0.03 -4.68
N ILE A 318 2.22 -0.48 -3.71
CA ILE A 318 2.70 -1.01 -2.44
C ILE A 318 3.39 -2.36 -2.72
N ALA A 319 4.69 -2.46 -2.43
CA ALA A 319 5.42 -3.71 -2.56
C ALA A 319 5.08 -4.62 -1.38
N VAL A 320 4.69 -5.86 -1.66
CA VAL A 320 4.36 -6.85 -0.64
C VAL A 320 5.11 -8.17 -0.83
N THR A 321 5.47 -8.78 0.29
CA THR A 321 6.30 -9.97 0.37
C THR A 321 5.45 -11.17 0.83
N PHE A 322 5.43 -12.21 0.00
CA PHE A 322 4.84 -13.50 0.35
C PHE A 322 5.90 -14.58 0.41
N THR A 323 5.63 -15.63 1.19
CA THR A 323 6.53 -16.79 1.30
C THR A 323 5.86 -18.04 0.74
N SER A 324 6.66 -18.86 0.06
CA SER A 324 6.21 -20.16 -0.44
C SER A 324 6.67 -21.29 0.46
N ALA A 325 5.87 -22.33 0.58
CA ALA A 325 6.24 -23.57 1.26
C ALA A 325 6.04 -24.78 0.33
N PRO A 326 6.93 -25.79 0.36
CA PRO A 326 6.70 -27.06 -0.29
C PRO A 326 5.48 -27.79 0.34
N PRO A 327 4.94 -28.82 -0.32
CA PRO A 327 4.03 -29.74 0.35
C PRO A 327 4.74 -30.39 1.55
N ASP A 328 3.94 -30.79 2.54
CA ASP A 328 4.45 -31.45 3.73
C ASP A 328 5.11 -32.77 3.33
N GLU A 329 6.25 -33.11 3.92
CA GLU A 329 6.98 -34.33 3.55
C GLU A 329 6.09 -35.58 3.69
N MET A 330 6.07 -36.42 2.66
CA MET A 330 5.37 -37.70 2.71
C MET A 330 6.15 -38.72 3.53
N THR A 331 5.71 -38.94 4.77
CA THR A 331 6.18 -40.02 5.65
C THR A 331 5.29 -41.25 5.56
N VAL A 332 5.78 -42.40 6.06
CA VAL A 332 4.98 -43.65 6.18
C VAL A 332 3.70 -43.41 6.99
N GLU A 333 3.79 -42.61 8.06
CA GLU A 333 2.64 -42.26 8.89
C GLU A 333 1.63 -41.38 8.14
N SER A 334 2.10 -40.39 7.38
CA SER A 334 1.22 -39.51 6.59
C SER A 334 0.51 -40.29 5.48
N LEU A 335 1.22 -41.22 4.84
CA LEU A 335 0.65 -42.08 3.79
C LEU A 335 -0.35 -43.09 4.38
N ASP A 336 -0.02 -43.70 5.52
CA ASP A 336 -0.97 -44.56 6.24
C ASP A 336 -2.24 -43.79 6.61
N ALA A 337 -2.11 -42.56 7.12
CA ALA A 337 -3.25 -41.71 7.45
C ALA A 337 -4.11 -41.36 6.22
N LEU A 338 -3.49 -41.14 5.05
CA LEU A 338 -4.20 -40.90 3.79
C LEU A 338 -4.96 -42.12 3.27
N VAL A 339 -4.44 -43.33 3.55
CA VAL A 339 -5.00 -44.58 3.02
C VAL A 339 -5.98 -45.26 3.98
N TYR A 340 -5.77 -45.07 5.28
CA TYR A 340 -6.50 -45.78 6.33
C TYR A 340 -8.00 -45.50 6.26
N LYS A 341 -8.78 -46.58 6.23
CA LYS A 341 -10.25 -46.54 6.32
C LYS A 341 -10.71 -47.74 7.13
N ASP A 342 -11.47 -47.51 8.21
CA ASP A 342 -12.09 -48.61 8.94
C ASP A 342 -13.17 -49.30 8.09
N PRO A 343 -13.30 -50.63 8.17
CA PRO A 343 -14.44 -51.32 7.58
C PRO A 343 -15.73 -50.89 8.29
N THR A 344 -16.80 -50.74 7.53
CA THR A 344 -18.14 -50.51 8.09
C THR A 344 -19.04 -51.68 7.75
N ASP A 345 -19.74 -52.23 8.74
CA ASP A 345 -20.68 -53.32 8.51
C ASP A 345 -21.91 -52.84 7.74
N ALA A 346 -22.44 -53.71 6.88
CA ALA A 346 -23.73 -53.47 6.24
C ALA A 346 -24.84 -53.41 7.30
N ARG A 347 -25.80 -52.50 7.11
CA ARG A 347 -26.92 -52.31 8.04
C ARG A 347 -28.24 -52.21 7.29
N TYR A 348 -29.33 -52.46 8.01
CA TYR A 348 -30.68 -52.20 7.52
C TYR A 348 -31.20 -50.88 8.10
N GLU A 349 -31.84 -50.09 7.26
CA GLU A 349 -32.57 -48.87 7.65
C GLU A 349 -34.05 -49.06 7.35
N VAL A 350 -34.89 -48.93 8.37
CA VAL A 350 -36.34 -49.13 8.25
C VAL A 350 -37.03 -47.78 8.16
N ASN A 351 -37.69 -47.51 7.04
CA ASN A 351 -38.48 -46.30 6.81
C ASN A 351 -39.94 -46.70 6.62
N GLY A 352 -40.71 -46.72 7.71
CA GLY A 352 -42.10 -47.21 7.70
C GLY A 352 -42.17 -48.72 7.51
N ASN A 353 -42.77 -49.17 6.40
CA ASN A 353 -42.86 -50.59 6.03
C ASN A 353 -41.76 -51.05 5.07
N ASP A 354 -40.88 -50.13 4.63
CA ASP A 354 -39.79 -50.42 3.71
C ASP A 354 -38.48 -50.61 4.47
N VAL A 355 -37.69 -51.61 4.06
CA VAL A 355 -36.37 -51.91 4.60
C VAL A 355 -35.34 -51.70 3.50
N ASN A 356 -34.47 -50.71 3.68
CA ASN A 356 -33.33 -50.45 2.81
C ASN A 356 -32.07 -51.09 3.40
N ILE A 357 -31.31 -51.81 2.58
CA ILE A 357 -30.00 -52.33 2.97
C ILE A 357 -28.96 -51.30 2.54
N VAL A 358 -28.27 -50.72 3.52
CA VAL A 358 -27.09 -49.89 3.30
C VAL A 358 -25.88 -50.82 3.31
N ALA A 359 -25.20 -50.93 2.17
CA ALA A 359 -23.98 -51.73 2.07
C ALA A 359 -22.90 -51.20 3.02
N GLY A 360 -22.12 -52.14 3.56
CA GLY A 360 -20.92 -51.82 4.32
C GLY A 360 -19.76 -51.46 3.40
N ASP A 361 -18.73 -50.84 3.96
CA ASP A 361 -17.49 -50.53 3.26
C ASP A 361 -16.35 -51.46 3.66
N THR A 362 -15.54 -51.85 2.68
CA THR A 362 -14.27 -52.54 2.94
C THR A 362 -13.27 -51.58 3.58
N GLY A 363 -12.61 -52.05 4.64
CA GLY A 363 -11.51 -51.32 5.28
C GLY A 363 -10.23 -51.36 4.47
N ARG A 364 -9.35 -50.39 4.69
CA ARG A 364 -8.05 -50.24 4.02
C ARG A 364 -7.00 -49.83 5.03
N TYR A 365 -5.81 -50.41 4.91
CA TYR A 365 -4.63 -50.08 5.71
C TYR A 365 -3.39 -50.45 4.91
N ILE A 366 -2.23 -49.86 5.27
CA ILE A 366 -0.96 -50.21 4.65
C ILE A 366 -0.09 -50.99 5.62
N ASN A 367 0.70 -51.94 5.11
CA ASN A 367 1.75 -52.56 5.90
C ASN A 367 2.94 -51.58 6.01
N LYS A 368 3.08 -50.94 7.18
CA LYS A 368 4.12 -49.94 7.44
C LYS A 368 5.54 -50.52 7.35
N ASP A 369 5.73 -51.79 7.71
CA ASP A 369 7.05 -52.44 7.70
C ASP A 369 7.53 -52.72 6.27
N GLU A 370 6.61 -52.97 5.34
CA GLU A 370 6.93 -53.15 3.92
C GLU A 370 7.16 -51.81 3.22
N LEU A 371 6.45 -50.75 3.62
CA LEU A 371 6.66 -49.39 3.11
C LEU A 371 8.04 -48.83 3.44
N GLN A 372 8.61 -49.14 4.60
CA GLN A 372 9.95 -48.67 5.00
C GLN A 372 11.11 -49.28 4.20
N GLN A 373 10.83 -50.33 3.41
CA GLN A 373 11.84 -51.06 2.62
C GLN A 373 11.89 -50.63 1.15
N LEU A 374 10.93 -49.80 0.72
CA LEU A 374 10.88 -49.14 -0.59
C LEU A 374 11.67 -47.83 -0.52
#